data_AF-A0A526XN88-F1
#
_entry.id   AF-A0A526XN88-F1
#
_cell.length_a   1.000
_cell.length_b   1.000
_cell.length_c   1.000
_cell.angle_alpha   90.00
_cell.angle_beta   90.00
_cell.angle_gamma   90.00
#
_symmetry.space_group_name_H-M   'P 1'
#
loop_
_entity.id
_entity.type
_entity.pdbx_description
1 polymer ?
#
loop_
_entity_poly.entity_id
_entity_poly.type
_entity_poly.pdbx_seq_one_letter_code
_entity_poly.pdbx_strand_id
1 'polypeptide(L)'
;PALFHRRSAAEARRIDDILGIIRLGDKRDELAANLSHGQKQWLEIGMLLAQDPKLLLVDEPVAGMTDGETEETARLLRDIARDHSV
;
A
#
# COMPACT_ATOMS: atom_id res chain seq x y z
N PRO A 1 -15.36 21.54 -2.82
CA PRO A 1 -15.91 20.96 -4.06
C PRO A 1 -15.49 19.48 -4.21
N ALA A 2 -16.17 18.57 -3.51
CA ALA A 2 -15.87 17.13 -3.53
C ALA A 2 -17.05 16.26 -3.98
N LEU A 3 -18.27 16.83 -4.02
CA LEU A 3 -19.52 16.10 -4.27
C LEU A 3 -19.69 15.57 -5.71
N PHE A 4 -18.94 16.10 -6.68
CA PHE A 4 -19.03 15.68 -8.09
C PHE A 4 -17.68 15.21 -8.67
N HIS A 5 -16.68 14.93 -7.83
CA HIS A 5 -15.40 14.43 -8.32
C HIS A 5 -15.59 13.01 -8.86
N ARG A 6 -15.38 12.82 -10.16
CA ARG A 6 -15.22 11.49 -10.77
C ARG A 6 -13.74 11.23 -10.94
N ARG A 7 -13.27 10.10 -10.41
CA ARG A 7 -11.91 9.62 -10.65
C ARG A 7 -11.64 9.55 -12.15
N SER A 8 -10.56 10.20 -12.56
CA SER A 8 -9.98 10.12 -13.89
C SER A 8 -9.40 8.73 -14.14
N ALA A 9 -9.20 8.39 -15.41
CA ALA A 9 -8.52 7.14 -15.78
C ALA A 9 -7.06 7.10 -15.26
N ALA A 10 -6.42 8.26 -15.10
CA ALA A 10 -5.09 8.36 -14.52
C ALA A 10 -5.09 8.05 -13.02
N GLU A 11 -6.05 8.57 -12.26
CA GLU A 11 -6.22 8.21 -10.85
C GLU A 11 -6.51 6.72 -10.69
N ALA A 12 -7.42 6.16 -11.51
CA ALA A 12 -7.73 4.73 -11.45
C ALA A 12 -6.48 3.85 -11.68
N ARG A 13 -5.69 4.15 -12.73
CA ARG A 13 -4.43 3.45 -12.99
C ARG A 13 -3.45 3.55 -11.83
N ARG A 14 -3.28 4.75 -11.26
CA ARG A 14 -2.38 4.95 -10.12
C ARG A 14 -2.81 4.14 -8.88
N ILE A 15 -4.11 4.01 -8.64
CA ILE A 15 -4.59 3.10 -7.57
C ILE A 15 -4.22 1.66 -7.90
N ASP A 16 -4.44 1.21 -9.14
CA ASP A 16 -4.15 -0.16 -9.54
C ASP A 16 -2.63 -0.46 -9.45
N ASP A 17 -1.77 0.51 -9.79
CA ASP A 17 -0.31 0.42 -9.64
C ASP A 17 0.09 0.27 -8.16
N ILE A 18 -0.48 1.10 -7.27
CA ILE A 18 -0.22 1.03 -5.82
C ILE A 18 -0.71 -0.30 -5.23
N LEU A 19 -1.90 -0.75 -5.64
CA LEU A 19 -2.42 -2.06 -5.23
C LEU A 19 -1.52 -3.21 -5.71
N GLY A 20 -0.90 -3.07 -6.88
CA GLY A 20 0.13 -3.98 -7.38
C GLY A 20 1.36 -4.01 -6.49
N ILE A 21 1.89 -2.82 -6.14
CA ILE A 21 3.05 -2.68 -5.25
C ILE A 21 2.79 -3.36 -3.91
N ILE A 22 1.67 -3.06 -3.25
CA ILE A 22 1.33 -3.60 -1.92
C ILE A 22 0.67 -4.99 -1.96
N ARG A 23 0.61 -5.62 -3.14
CA ARG A 23 0.10 -6.99 -3.36
C ARG A 23 -1.36 -7.20 -2.93
N LEU A 24 -2.20 -6.20 -3.14
CA LEU A 24 -3.65 -6.23 -2.89
C LEU A 24 -4.46 -6.06 -4.18
N GLY A 25 -3.85 -6.25 -5.35
CA GLY A 25 -4.53 -6.09 -6.65
C GLY A 25 -5.76 -6.99 -6.82
N ASP A 26 -5.71 -8.22 -6.31
CA ASP A 26 -6.82 -9.18 -6.29
C ASP A 26 -7.92 -8.84 -5.26
N LYS A 27 -7.64 -7.91 -4.35
CA LYS A 27 -8.52 -7.47 -3.25
C LYS A 27 -9.03 -6.04 -3.44
N ARG A 28 -8.93 -5.51 -4.66
CA ARG A 28 -9.32 -4.13 -5.02
C ARG A 28 -10.72 -3.74 -4.54
N ASP A 29 -11.68 -4.64 -4.70
CA ASP A 29 -13.09 -4.42 -4.40
C ASP A 29 -13.49 -5.00 -3.03
N GLU A 30 -12.52 -5.51 -2.26
CA GLU A 30 -12.73 -6.08 -0.93
C GLU A 30 -12.81 -4.97 0.12
N LEU A 31 -13.71 -5.12 1.10
CA LEU A 31 -13.76 -4.19 2.23
C LEU A 31 -12.52 -4.36 3.11
N ALA A 32 -11.91 -3.23 3.51
CA ALA A 32 -10.75 -3.23 4.40
C ALA A 32 -10.98 -4.00 5.71
N ALA A 33 -12.23 -4.07 6.19
CA ALA A 33 -12.61 -4.84 7.38
C ALA A 33 -12.26 -6.34 7.26
N ASN A 34 -12.33 -6.89 6.05
CA ASN A 34 -12.13 -8.31 5.75
C ASN A 34 -10.65 -8.68 5.51
N LEU A 35 -9.76 -7.69 5.45
CA LEU A 35 -8.32 -7.92 5.29
C LEU A 35 -7.71 -8.50 6.57
N SER A 36 -6.71 -9.38 6.42
CA SER A 36 -5.88 -9.85 7.53
C SER A 36 -5.14 -8.69 8.20
N HIS A 37 -4.58 -8.90 9.39
CA HIS A 37 -3.81 -7.85 10.06
C HIS A 37 -2.64 -7.35 9.19
N GLY A 38 -1.85 -8.26 8.61
CA GLY A 38 -0.77 -7.88 7.70
C GLY A 38 -1.24 -7.17 6.43
N GLN A 39 -2.36 -7.61 5.85
CA GLN A 39 -2.95 -6.94 4.67
C GLN A 39 -3.46 -5.53 4.99
N LYS A 40 -4.00 -5.29 6.19
CA LYS A 40 -4.37 -3.95 6.65
C LYS A 40 -3.15 -3.04 6.75
N GLN A 41 -2.04 -3.56 7.26
CA GLN A 41 -0.79 -2.81 7.30
C GLN A 41 -0.24 -2.49 5.90
N TRP A 42 -0.33 -3.43 4.95
CA TRP A 42 0.03 -3.16 3.55
C TRP A 42 -0.88 -2.10 2.91
N LEU A 43 -2.18 -2.13 3.21
CA LEU A 43 -3.12 -1.09 2.79
C LEU A 43 -2.73 0.28 3.34
N GLU A 44 -2.34 0.37 4.62
CA GLU A 44 -1.87 1.61 5.23
C GLU A 44 -0.60 2.14 4.53
N ILE A 45 0.38 1.28 4.25
CA ILE A 45 1.57 1.64 3.46
C ILE A 45 1.15 2.16 2.08
N GLY A 46 0.23 1.48 1.39
CA GLY A 46 -0.29 1.91 0.09
C GLY A 46 -0.97 3.28 0.13
N MET A 47 -1.72 3.57 1.18
CA MET A 47 -2.33 4.89 1.42
C MET A 47 -1.28 5.99 1.65
N LEU A 48 -0.16 5.66 2.28
CA LEU A 48 0.97 6.58 2.41
C LEU A 48 1.65 6.83 1.07
N LEU A 49 1.92 5.79 0.27
CA LEU A 49 2.48 5.91 -1.08
C LEU A 49 1.57 6.71 -2.02
N ALA A 50 0.26 6.59 -1.88
CA ALA A 50 -0.71 7.36 -2.65
C ALA A 50 -0.55 8.88 -2.48
N GLN A 51 0.12 9.34 -1.42
CA GLN A 51 0.40 10.77 -1.19
C GLN A 51 1.67 11.26 -1.91
N ASP A 52 2.38 10.38 -2.63
CA ASP A 52 3.65 10.69 -3.31
C ASP A 52 4.71 11.27 -2.35
N PRO A 53 5.02 10.59 -1.22
CA PRO A 53 5.93 11.11 -0.22
C PRO A 53 7.38 11.05 -0.71
N LYS A 54 8.17 12.10 -0.41
CA LYS A 54 9.63 12.12 -0.68
C LYS A 54 10.45 11.33 0.35
N LEU A 55 9.90 11.11 1.54
CA LEU A 55 10.53 10.38 2.63
C LEU A 55 9.44 9.65 3.39
N LEU A 56 9.63 8.34 3.60
CA LEU A 56 8.76 7.50 4.38
C LEU A 56 9.56 6.95 5.57
N LEU A 57 9.18 7.36 6.79
CA LEU A 57 9.72 6.81 8.03
C LEU A 57 8.74 5.75 8.53
N VAL A 58 9.24 4.56 8.78
CA VAL A 58 8.42 3.43 9.24
C VAL A 58 9.05 2.88 10.49
N ASP A 59 8.33 3.00 11.62
CA ASP A 59 8.76 2.46 12.90
C ASP A 59 8.05 1.13 13.15
N GLU A 60 8.83 0.09 13.44
CA GLU A 60 8.36 -1.29 13.68
C GLU A 60 7.30 -1.85 12.70
N PRO A 61 7.53 -1.84 11.36
CA PRO A 61 6.52 -2.24 10.36
C PRO A 61 6.09 -3.71 10.37
N VAL A 62 6.66 -4.54 11.24
CA VAL A 62 6.44 -5.99 11.27
C VAL A 62 5.99 -6.46 12.65
N ALA A 63 5.71 -5.55 13.57
CA ALA A 63 5.25 -5.90 14.92
C ALA A 63 3.91 -6.65 14.86
N GLY A 64 3.84 -7.82 15.50
CA GLY A 64 2.63 -8.63 15.56
C GLY A 64 2.32 -9.47 14.31
N MET A 65 3.24 -9.52 13.34
CA MET A 65 3.13 -10.38 12.16
C MET A 65 3.72 -11.78 12.38
N THR A 66 3.29 -12.74 11.57
CA THR A 66 3.98 -14.02 11.45
C THR A 66 5.34 -13.87 10.74
N ASP A 67 6.23 -14.86 10.87
CA ASP A 67 7.55 -14.83 10.20
C ASP A 67 7.44 -14.67 8.67
N GLY A 68 6.45 -15.33 8.06
CA GLY A 68 6.19 -15.22 6.63
C GLY A 68 5.71 -13.83 6.23
N GLU A 69 4.77 -13.25 6.98
CA GLU A 69 4.26 -11.89 6.73
C GLU A 69 5.34 -10.82 6.96
N THR A 70 6.19 -11.02 7.96
CA THR A 70 7.36 -10.18 8.25
C THR A 70 8.31 -10.14 7.06
N GLU A 71 8.63 -11.31 6.50
CA GLU A 71 9.54 -11.41 5.35
C GLU A 71 8.97 -10.72 4.11
N GLU A 72 7.67 -10.90 3.84
CA GLU A 72 7.00 -10.25 2.73
C GLU A 72 6.91 -8.74 2.88
N THR A 73 6.61 -8.25 4.09
CA THR A 73 6.59 -6.82 4.37
C THR A 73 7.97 -6.20 4.22
N ALA A 74 9.02 -6.90 4.66
CA ALA A 74 10.40 -6.44 4.45
C ALA A 74 10.79 -6.43 2.96
N ARG A 75 10.33 -7.41 2.16
CA ARG A 75 10.51 -7.40 0.69
C ARG A 75 9.81 -6.19 0.07
N LEU A 76 8.53 -5.97 0.41
CA LEU A 76 7.75 -4.83 -0.04
C LEU A 76 8.45 -3.49 0.24
N LEU A 77 8.89 -3.26 1.48
CA LEU A 77 9.57 -2.02 1.86
C LEU A 77 10.89 -1.82 1.10
N ARG A 78 11.65 -2.89 0.84
CA ARG A 78 12.87 -2.82 0.02
C ARG A 78 12.59 -2.49 -1.44
N ASP A 79 11.50 -2.98 -1.99
CA ASP A 79 11.14 -2.73 -3.39
C ASP A 79 10.65 -1.28 -3.55
N ILE A 80 9.82 -0.80 -2.62
CA ILE A 80 9.43 0.62 -2.52
C ILE A 80 10.67 1.53 -2.41
N ALA A 81 11.62 1.19 -1.52
CA ALA A 81 12.83 1.97 -1.34
C ALA A 81 13.74 1.97 -2.58
N ARG A 82 13.65 0.97 -3.47
CA ARG A 82 14.39 0.97 -4.74
C ARG A 82 13.75 1.85 -5.80
N ASP A 83 12.43 1.75 -5.94
CA ASP A 83 11.70 2.41 -7.02
C ASP A 83 11.36 3.88 -6.72
N HIS A 84 11.36 4.27 -5.44
CA HIS A 84 11.03 5.63 -4.99
C HIS A 84 12.15 6.36 -4.23
N SER A 85 13.38 5.85 -4.23
CA SER A 85 14.53 6.58 -3.64
C SER A 85 14.99 7.71 -4.55
N VAL A 86 14.88 8.95 -4.04
CA VAL A 86 15.58 10.15 -4.52
C VAL A 86 16.61 10.59 -3.48
#